data_AF-A0A4Z0C2T1-F1
#
_entry.id   AF-A0A4Z0C2T1-F1
#
_cell.length_a   1.000
_cell.length_b   1.000
_cell.length_c   1.000
_cell.angle_alpha   90.00
_cell.angle_beta   90.00
_cell.angle_gamma   90.00
#
_symmetry.space_group_name_H-M   'P 1'
#
loop_
_entity.id
_entity.type
_entity.pdbx_description
1 polymer ?
#
loop_
_entity_poly.entity_id
_entity_poly.type
_entity_poly.pdbx_seq_one_letter_code
_entity_poly.pdbx_strand_id
1 'polypeptide(L)'
;MKAGVVGACAALLAVANAAAEPQRNASWRNATTGAPLKPGIYGRIEVRGEAPPLVHAKPVVAKRAEQPAAQDPVYLYVPPGQLRRWADHCAKWQACERPVYFVRMDGSPSRLGEWKKTQRPQPQASLVRDALDLIASR
;
A
#
# COMPACT_ATOMS: atom_id res chain seq x y z
N MET A 1 -19.66 47.22 55.02
CA MET A 1 -18.55 47.76 54.21
C MET A 1 -17.51 46.67 54.05
N LYS A 2 -16.96 46.55 52.84
CA LYS A 2 -15.96 45.57 52.32
C LYS A 2 -16.53 44.33 51.61
N ALA A 3 -16.50 44.44 50.27
CA ALA A 3 -16.66 43.39 49.27
C ALA A 3 -15.39 42.52 49.18
N GLY A 4 -15.52 41.29 48.69
CA GLY A 4 -14.39 40.38 48.49
C GLY A 4 -14.70 39.19 47.58
N VAL A 5 -14.46 39.41 46.28
CA VAL A 5 -13.99 38.47 45.26
C VAL A 5 -14.94 37.37 44.75
N VAL A 6 -15.41 37.61 43.52
CA VAL A 6 -15.89 36.64 42.53
C VAL A 6 -14.70 35.78 42.06
N GLY A 7 -14.87 34.46 42.02
CA GLY A 7 -13.91 33.53 41.44
C GLY A 7 -14.63 32.37 40.77
N ALA A 8 -15.11 32.61 39.55
CA ALA A 8 -15.66 31.57 38.69
C ALA A 8 -14.58 30.53 38.38
N CYS A 9 -14.77 29.29 38.83
CA CYS A 9 -14.00 28.14 38.34
C CYS A 9 -14.37 27.91 36.87
N ALA A 10 -13.72 28.62 35.96
CA ALA A 10 -13.72 28.28 34.55
C ALA A 10 -12.96 26.95 34.40
N ALA A 11 -13.72 25.85 34.30
CA ALA A 11 -13.19 24.57 33.88
C ALA A 11 -12.67 24.70 32.44
N LEU A 12 -11.36 24.84 32.27
CA LEU A 12 -10.72 24.71 30.96
C LEU A 12 -10.77 23.23 30.57
N LEU A 13 -11.85 22.83 29.91
CA LEU A 13 -11.91 21.56 29.17
C LEU A 13 -10.93 21.64 28.00
N ALA A 14 -9.76 21.03 28.15
CA ALA A 14 -8.87 20.79 27.04
C ALA A 14 -9.56 19.82 26.06
N VAL A 15 -10.09 20.36 24.96
CA VAL A 15 -10.65 19.56 23.87
C VAL A 15 -9.46 18.92 23.15
N ALA A 16 -9.13 17.68 23.52
CA ALA A 16 -8.19 16.89 22.74
C ALA A 16 -8.88 16.56 21.41
N ASN A 17 -8.44 17.20 20.32
CA ASN A 17 -8.80 16.77 18.98
C ASN A 17 -8.18 15.38 18.76
N ALA A 18 -8.95 14.33 19.02
CA ALA A 18 -8.63 13.00 18.53
C ALA A 18 -8.73 13.07 17.00
N ALA A 19 -7.59 13.09 16.32
CA ALA A 19 -7.56 12.76 14.90
C ALA A 19 -8.07 11.31 14.79
N ALA A 20 -9.33 11.15 14.41
CA ALA A 20 -9.87 9.85 14.05
C ALA A 20 -9.17 9.41 12.77
N GLU A 21 -8.12 8.61 12.90
CA GLU A 21 -7.53 7.93 11.75
C GLU A 21 -8.64 7.07 11.12
N PRO A 22 -8.87 7.15 9.80
CA PRO A 22 -9.87 6.31 9.16
C PRO A 22 -9.50 4.85 9.44
N GLN A 23 -10.32 4.17 10.22
CA GLN A 23 -10.24 2.74 10.43
C GLN A 23 -10.56 2.08 9.09
N ARG A 24 -9.55 1.91 8.24
CA ARG A 24 -9.67 1.13 7.02
C ARG A 24 -9.87 -0.30 7.47
N ASN A 25 -11.09 -0.81 7.37
CA ASN A 25 -11.44 -2.20 7.64
C ASN A 25 -10.85 -3.17 6.58
N ALA A 26 -9.72 -2.81 5.98
CA ALA A 26 -8.98 -3.61 5.02
C ALA A 26 -8.27 -4.73 5.80
N SER A 27 -8.84 -5.94 5.76
CA SER A 27 -8.26 -7.10 6.43
C SER A 27 -7.37 -7.86 5.45
N TRP A 28 -6.12 -7.40 5.33
CA TRP A 28 -5.09 -8.14 4.60
C TRP A 28 -4.36 -9.06 5.57
N ARG A 29 -4.31 -10.35 5.23
CA ARG A 29 -3.66 -11.36 6.08
C ARG A 29 -2.67 -12.16 5.28
N ASN A 30 -1.56 -12.51 5.91
CA ASN A 30 -0.64 -13.47 5.31
C ASN A 30 -1.29 -14.85 5.32
N ALA A 31 -1.40 -15.49 4.16
CA ALA A 31 -2.11 -16.77 3.98
C ALA A 31 -1.48 -17.92 4.79
N THR A 32 -0.19 -17.84 5.09
CA THR A 32 0.52 -18.85 5.87
C THR A 32 0.34 -18.63 7.36
N THR A 33 0.40 -17.39 7.84
CA THR A 33 0.38 -17.09 9.29
C THR A 33 -0.99 -16.67 9.82
N GLY A 34 -1.95 -16.31 8.96
CA GLY A 34 -3.25 -15.72 9.34
C GLY A 34 -3.17 -14.33 9.99
N ALA A 35 -1.98 -13.91 10.40
CA ALA A 35 -1.70 -12.62 11.00
C ALA A 35 -1.85 -11.45 10.00
N PRO A 36 -2.12 -10.23 10.51
CA PRO A 36 -2.02 -9.00 9.72
C PRO A 36 -0.64 -8.88 9.05
N LEU A 37 -0.62 -8.18 7.92
CA LEU A 37 0.61 -7.88 7.19
C LEU A 37 1.61 -7.11 8.07
N LYS A 38 2.88 -7.55 8.08
CA LYS A 38 3.98 -6.92 8.82
C LYS A 38 5.23 -6.78 7.95
N PRO A 39 5.99 -5.68 8.07
CA PRO A 39 7.18 -5.49 7.27
C PRO A 39 8.19 -6.61 7.49
N GLY A 40 8.74 -7.15 6.40
CA GLY A 40 9.71 -8.24 6.44
C GLY A 40 9.11 -9.65 6.53
N ILE A 41 7.80 -9.78 6.75
CA ILE A 41 7.10 -11.07 6.72
C ILE A 41 6.47 -11.28 5.34
N TYR A 42 7.23 -11.88 4.44
CA TYR A 42 6.83 -12.12 3.06
C TYR A 42 5.85 -13.29 2.94
N GLY A 43 5.01 -13.28 1.91
CA GLY A 43 3.96 -14.29 1.78
C GLY A 43 2.95 -14.01 0.68
N ARG A 44 2.07 -15.00 0.48
CA ARG A 44 0.79 -14.77 -0.18
C ARG A 44 -0.14 -14.01 0.74
N ILE A 45 -0.91 -13.11 0.17
CA ILE A 45 -1.81 -12.23 0.90
C ILE A 45 -3.24 -12.60 0.55
N GLU A 46 -4.03 -12.89 1.58
CA GLU A 46 -5.47 -12.94 1.47
C GLU A 46 -6.01 -11.52 1.60
N VAL A 47 -6.77 -11.11 0.60
CA VAL A 47 -7.38 -9.77 0.54
C VAL A 47 -8.87 -9.93 0.75
N ARG A 48 -9.42 -9.27 1.76
CA ARG A 48 -10.86 -9.17 2.00
C ARG A 48 -11.24 -7.71 2.20
N GLY A 49 -12.19 -7.22 1.41
CA GLY A 49 -12.63 -5.82 1.41
C GLY A 49 -11.78 -4.96 0.46
N GLU A 50 -11.23 -3.86 0.97
CA GLU A 50 -10.43 -2.91 0.19
C GLU A 50 -9.14 -3.54 -0.36
N ALA A 51 -8.81 -3.25 -1.62
CA ALA A 51 -7.60 -3.73 -2.25
C ALA A 51 -6.35 -3.13 -1.58
N PRO A 52 -5.28 -3.92 -1.37
CA PRO A 52 -4.05 -3.42 -0.78
C PRO A 52 -3.35 -2.43 -1.71
N PRO A 53 -2.52 -1.54 -1.16
CA PRO A 53 -1.64 -0.72 -1.98
C PRO A 53 -0.74 -1.64 -2.81
N LEU A 54 -0.69 -1.41 -4.12
CA LEU A 54 0.08 -2.24 -5.05
C LEU A 54 1.34 -1.52 -5.52
N VAL A 55 2.40 -2.28 -5.79
CA VAL A 55 3.62 -1.75 -6.43
C VAL A 55 3.35 -1.39 -7.89
N HIS A 56 2.56 -2.20 -8.59
CA HIS A 56 2.12 -1.97 -9.97
C HIS A 56 0.60 -2.08 -10.07
N ALA A 57 -0.02 -1.20 -10.86
CA ALA A 57 -1.46 -1.20 -11.07
C ALA A 57 -1.95 -2.38 -11.94
N LYS A 58 -1.07 -2.92 -12.79
CA LYS A 58 -1.34 -4.11 -13.61
C LYS A 58 -0.63 -5.33 -13.03
N PRO A 59 -1.21 -6.54 -13.15
CA PRO A 59 -0.56 -7.74 -12.66
C PRO A 59 0.64 -8.08 -13.55
N VAL A 60 1.67 -8.64 -12.94
CA VAL A 60 2.89 -9.08 -13.62
C VAL A 60 2.85 -10.58 -13.82
N VAL A 61 3.21 -11.03 -15.02
CA VAL A 61 3.36 -12.45 -15.37
C VAL A 61 4.84 -12.68 -15.68
N ALA A 62 5.47 -13.68 -15.04
CA ALA A 62 6.88 -13.97 -15.26
C ALA A 62 7.12 -14.69 -16.60
N LYS A 63 6.29 -15.68 -16.90
CA LYS A 63 6.35 -16.49 -18.12
C LYS A 63 4.93 -16.65 -18.66
N ARG A 64 4.77 -16.51 -19.97
CA ARG A 64 3.47 -16.76 -20.61
C ARG A 64 3.19 -18.26 -20.54
N ALA A 65 2.02 -18.64 -20.02
CA ALA A 65 1.55 -20.02 -20.07
C ALA A 65 1.32 -20.45 -21.53
N GLU A 66 1.68 -21.69 -21.87
CA GLU A 66 1.47 -22.26 -23.21
C GLU A 66 -0.03 -22.37 -23.55
N GLN A 67 -0.85 -22.80 -22.58
CA GLN A 67 -2.28 -22.57 -22.60
C GLN A 67 -2.65 -21.49 -21.55
N PRO A 68 -3.05 -20.29 -21.99
CA PRO A 68 -3.57 -19.26 -21.10
C PRO A 68 -4.92 -19.70 -20.53
N ALA A 69 -4.89 -20.44 -19.42
CA ALA A 69 -6.07 -20.55 -18.58
C ALA A 69 -6.35 -19.17 -17.98
N ALA A 70 -7.62 -18.81 -17.86
CA ALA A 70 -8.03 -17.65 -17.06
C ALA A 70 -7.71 -17.96 -15.59
N GLN A 71 -6.47 -17.67 -15.18
CA GLN A 71 -6.02 -17.90 -13.82
C GLN A 71 -6.26 -16.64 -13.01
N ASP A 72 -6.91 -16.81 -11.85
CA ASP A 72 -7.11 -15.70 -10.93
C ASP A 72 -5.76 -15.13 -10.47
N PRO A 73 -5.63 -13.79 -10.44
CA PRO A 73 -4.43 -13.13 -10.00
C PRO A 73 -4.18 -13.39 -8.51
N VAL A 74 -2.92 -13.58 -8.14
CA VAL A 74 -2.52 -13.76 -6.74
C VAL A 74 -1.89 -12.49 -6.18
N TYR A 75 -2.20 -12.18 -4.92
CA TYR A 75 -1.57 -11.07 -4.20
C TYR A 75 -0.37 -11.58 -3.42
N LEU A 76 0.82 -11.04 -3.70
CA LEU A 76 2.06 -11.43 -3.04
C LEU A 76 2.77 -10.22 -2.44
N TYR A 77 3.25 -10.35 -1.21
CA TYR A 77 4.23 -9.46 -0.62
C TYR A 77 5.60 -10.16 -0.65
N VAL A 78 6.53 -9.64 -1.44
CA VAL A 78 7.82 -10.29 -1.74
C VAL A 78 9.02 -9.39 -1.42
N PRO A 79 10.21 -9.97 -1.20
CA PRO A 79 11.44 -9.18 -1.06
C PRO A 79 11.72 -8.32 -2.30
N PRO A 80 12.25 -7.09 -2.15
CA PRO A 80 12.49 -6.17 -3.27
C PRO A 80 13.42 -6.72 -4.34
N GLY A 81 14.44 -7.47 -3.91
CA GLY A 81 15.37 -8.12 -4.85
C GLY A 81 14.68 -9.13 -5.76
N GLN A 82 13.72 -9.88 -5.23
CA GLN A 82 12.97 -10.87 -5.99
C GLN A 82 11.98 -10.22 -6.95
N LEU A 83 11.32 -9.14 -6.51
CA LEU A 83 10.41 -8.37 -7.36
C LEU A 83 11.10 -7.90 -8.66
N ARG A 84 12.30 -7.31 -8.53
CA ARG A 84 13.04 -6.78 -9.69
C ARG A 84 13.50 -7.87 -10.67
N ARG A 85 13.69 -9.08 -10.18
CA ARG A 85 14.12 -10.26 -10.96
C ARG A 85 13.03 -11.33 -10.92
N TRP A 86 11.77 -10.91 -11.12
CA TRP A 86 10.63 -11.78 -10.87
C TRP A 86 10.68 -13.08 -11.68
N ALA A 87 11.09 -13.03 -12.94
CA ALA A 87 11.22 -14.20 -13.80
C ALA A 87 12.16 -15.28 -13.23
N ASP A 88 13.18 -14.89 -12.46
CA ASP A 88 14.15 -15.81 -11.85
C ASP A 88 13.63 -16.40 -10.53
N HIS A 89 12.68 -15.72 -9.87
CA HIS A 89 12.23 -16.06 -8.51
C HIS A 89 10.78 -16.54 -8.44
N CYS A 90 10.02 -16.48 -9.53
CA CYS A 90 8.60 -16.84 -9.57
C CYS A 90 8.31 -18.27 -9.07
N ALA A 91 9.25 -19.19 -9.27
CA ALA A 91 9.11 -20.60 -8.90
C ALA A 91 8.94 -20.79 -7.39
N LYS A 92 9.65 -19.98 -6.58
CA LYS A 92 9.56 -20.01 -5.11
C LYS A 92 8.13 -19.74 -4.61
N TRP A 93 7.35 -19.01 -5.38
CA TRP A 93 5.99 -18.58 -5.05
C TRP A 93 4.92 -19.32 -5.85
N GLN A 94 5.31 -20.33 -6.64
CA GLN A 94 4.41 -21.09 -7.52
C GLN A 94 3.58 -20.18 -8.44
N ALA A 95 4.22 -19.12 -8.97
CA ALA A 95 3.53 -18.04 -9.68
C ALA A 95 4.21 -17.65 -11.00
N CYS A 96 4.92 -18.58 -11.65
CA CYS A 96 5.62 -18.30 -12.91
C CYS A 96 4.67 -17.98 -14.06
N GLU A 97 3.58 -18.73 -14.16
CA GLU A 97 2.62 -18.66 -15.26
C GLU A 97 1.31 -17.98 -14.83
N ARG A 98 1.34 -17.30 -13.69
CA ARG A 98 0.16 -16.73 -13.03
C ARG A 98 0.28 -15.21 -13.00
N PRO A 99 -0.82 -14.46 -13.18
CA PRO A 99 -0.83 -13.02 -12.93
C PRO A 99 -0.60 -12.73 -11.44
N VAL A 100 0.33 -11.83 -11.12
CA VAL A 100 0.66 -11.46 -9.74
C VAL A 100 0.48 -9.96 -9.50
N TYR A 101 -0.28 -9.62 -8.47
CA TYR A 101 -0.27 -8.30 -7.88
C TYR A 101 0.71 -8.25 -6.71
N PHE A 102 1.68 -7.34 -6.80
CA PHE A 102 2.64 -7.15 -5.72
C PHE A 102 2.13 -6.14 -4.71
N VAL A 103 1.90 -6.60 -3.49
CA VAL A 103 1.45 -5.76 -2.38
C VAL A 103 2.64 -4.93 -1.89
N ARG A 104 2.42 -3.63 -1.79
CA ARG A 104 3.34 -2.68 -1.19
C ARG A 104 3.09 -2.65 0.32
N MET A 105 4.18 -2.57 1.07
CA MET A 105 4.12 -2.31 2.50
C MET A 105 5.18 -1.29 2.87
N ASP A 106 4.76 -0.23 3.54
CA ASP A 106 5.66 0.81 3.99
C ASP A 106 6.58 0.26 5.10
N GLY A 107 7.84 0.69 5.10
CA GLY A 107 8.85 0.14 6.03
C GLY A 107 9.37 -1.26 5.70
N SER A 108 9.01 -1.83 4.53
CA SER A 108 9.52 -3.13 4.07
C SER A 108 11.07 -3.15 4.03
N PRO A 109 11.74 -4.15 4.63
CA PRO A 109 13.19 -4.19 4.66
C PRO A 109 13.77 -4.39 3.26
N SER A 110 14.82 -3.64 2.96
CA SER A 110 15.46 -3.58 1.66
C SER A 110 16.96 -3.40 1.86
N ARG A 111 17.76 -4.31 1.31
CA ARG A 111 19.23 -4.20 1.34
C ARG A 111 19.75 -3.00 0.52
N LEU A 112 18.90 -2.38 -0.31
CA LEU A 112 19.25 -1.30 -1.25
C LEU A 112 18.68 0.07 -0.84
N GLY A 113 18.26 0.25 0.41
CA GLY A 113 17.69 1.52 0.93
C GLY A 113 16.16 1.57 0.87
N GLU A 114 15.56 2.72 1.24
CA GLU A 114 14.10 2.86 1.25
C GLU A 114 13.48 2.54 -0.12
N TRP A 115 12.47 1.67 -0.13
CA TRP A 115 11.65 1.35 -1.31
C TRP A 115 11.10 2.58 -2.04
N LYS A 116 11.05 3.74 -1.37
CA LYS A 116 10.76 5.05 -1.96
C LYS A 116 11.56 5.35 -3.24
N LYS A 117 12.81 4.91 -3.36
CA LYS A 117 13.63 5.21 -4.56
C LYS A 117 13.20 4.41 -5.80
N THR A 118 12.65 3.21 -5.61
CA THR A 118 12.03 2.42 -6.70
C THR A 118 10.63 2.91 -7.06
N GLN A 119 10.05 3.76 -6.22
CA GLN A 119 8.81 4.47 -6.49
C GLN A 119 9.15 5.84 -7.11
N ARG A 120 9.40 5.89 -8.41
CA ARG A 120 8.76 7.01 -9.12
C ARG A 120 7.26 6.72 -9.02
N PRO A 121 6.45 7.59 -8.39
CA PRO A 121 5.01 7.48 -8.52
C PRO A 121 4.70 7.30 -10.00
N GLN A 122 3.77 6.40 -10.36
CA GLN A 122 3.06 6.59 -11.62
C GLN A 122 2.65 8.06 -11.60
N PRO A 123 3.02 8.87 -12.61
CA PRO A 123 2.64 10.27 -12.62
C PRO A 123 1.12 10.25 -12.48
N GLN A 124 0.64 10.62 -11.28
CA GLN A 124 -0.73 11.06 -11.12
C GLN A 124 -0.86 12.09 -12.22
N ALA A 125 -1.78 11.86 -13.17
CA ALA A 125 -2.02 12.70 -14.35
C ALA A 125 -1.57 14.12 -14.01
N SER A 126 -0.41 14.48 -14.56
CA SER A 126 0.37 15.57 -13.97
C SER A 126 -0.52 16.80 -14.04
N LEU A 127 -0.90 17.36 -12.90
CA LEU A 127 -1.66 18.60 -12.83
C LEU A 127 -1.00 19.70 -13.69
N VAL A 128 0.32 19.58 -13.93
CA VAL A 128 1.09 20.38 -14.89
C VAL A 128 0.67 20.16 -16.35
N ARG A 129 0.46 18.92 -16.81
CA ARG A 129 -0.11 18.63 -18.16
C ARG A 129 -1.55 19.08 -18.25
N ASP A 130 -2.37 18.80 -17.24
CA ASP A 130 -3.77 19.23 -17.23
C ASP A 130 -3.88 20.76 -17.24
N ALA A 131 -3.01 21.46 -16.51
CA ALA A 131 -2.92 22.93 -16.54
C ALA A 131 -2.36 23.46 -17.87
N LEU A 132 -1.40 22.78 -18.49
CA LEU A 132 -0.88 23.14 -19.81
C LEU A 132 -1.94 22.98 -20.91
N ASP A 133 -2.74 21.92 -20.86
CA ASP A 133 -3.83 21.68 -21.82
C ASP A 133 -4.97 22.70 -21.64
N LEU A 134 -5.21 23.16 -20.41
CA LEU A 134 -6.14 24.27 -20.10
C LEU A 134 -5.64 25.63 -20.59
N ILE A 135 -4.32 25.88 -20.56
CA ILE A 135 -3.72 27.11 -21.10
C ILE A 135 -3.73 27.09 -22.62
N ALA A 136 -3.46 25.95 -23.25
CA ALA A 136 -3.43 25.80 -24.70
C ALA A 136 -4.83 25.80 -25.36
N SER A 137 -5.90 25.63 -24.57
CA SER A 137 -7.30 25.67 -25.05
C SER A 137 -7.98 27.04 -24.86
N ARG A 138 -7.22 28.08 -24.49
CA ARG A 138 -7.64 29.49 -24.51
C ARG A 138 -6.98 30.23 -25.67
#